data_AF-A0A1I0R1Z8-F1
#
_entry.id   AF-A0A1I0R1Z8-F1
#
_cell.length_a   1.000
_cell.length_b   1.000
_cell.length_c   1.000
_cell.angle_alpha   90.00
_cell.angle_beta   90.00
_cell.angle_gamma   90.00
#
_symmetry.space_group_name_H-M   'P 1'
#
loop_
_entity.id
_entity.type
_entity.pdbx_description
1 polymer ?
#
loop_
_entity_poly.entity_id
_entity_poly.type
_entity_poly.pdbx_seq_one_letter_code
_entity_poly.pdbx_strand_id
1 'polypeptide(L)'
;MIPIFEQGQGEGIGHSFDTFLTRFIAICEEHLKNGRAKAFAFILYDFHDSAIKQVLRSQGGFARLDRLAGHDLSVFYLHSDNKRQLNAFNDIFLHMFDILPAQNLPFVLFFKLVDRDAVDVEIAELEQSNIMFAFDELYQKMEDYIDKLKNDDTKNDHRSSKFLCLYQFVKKIAAEKFIEYLVTKLGEYAGRNLI
;
A
#
# COMPACT_ATOMS: atom_id res chain seq x y z
N MET A 1 -9.35 -2.79 -4.42
CA MET A 1 -7.93 -3.17 -4.54
C MET A 1 -7.48 -2.96 -5.97
N ILE A 2 -6.26 -2.47 -6.16
CA ILE A 2 -5.71 -2.10 -7.46
C ILE A 2 -4.36 -2.80 -7.64
N PRO A 3 -4.29 -3.89 -8.43
CA PRO A 3 -3.02 -4.52 -8.75
C PRO A 3 -2.23 -3.69 -9.76
N ILE A 4 -0.91 -3.76 -9.65
CA ILE A 4 0.04 -3.12 -10.55
C ILE A 4 0.73 -4.23 -11.34
N PHE A 5 0.63 -4.22 -12.67
CA PHE A 5 1.18 -5.27 -13.53
C PHE A 5 2.27 -4.70 -14.42
N GLU A 6 3.42 -5.36 -14.48
CA GLU A 6 4.43 -5.00 -15.48
C GLU A 6 3.98 -5.48 -16.88
N GLN A 7 4.14 -4.63 -17.91
CA GLN A 7 3.87 -5.05 -19.29
C GLN A 7 4.90 -6.09 -19.75
N GLY A 8 4.45 -7.34 -19.78
CA GLY A 8 5.05 -8.45 -20.51
C GLY A 8 4.00 -9.54 -20.75
N GLN A 9 3.22 -9.39 -21.84
CA GLN A 9 2.12 -10.26 -22.30
C GLN A 9 0.94 -10.39 -21.29
N GLY A 10 -0.23 -9.82 -21.64
CA GLY A 10 -1.43 -9.66 -20.78
C GLY A 10 -1.99 -10.94 -20.13
N GLU A 11 -2.87 -10.89 -19.13
CA GLU A 11 -4.30 -10.48 -19.23
C GLU A 11 -4.87 -10.05 -17.85
N GLY A 12 -4.33 -9.01 -17.21
CA GLY A 12 -4.82 -8.51 -15.92
C GLY A 12 -5.18 -7.03 -15.96
N ILE A 13 -6.21 -6.61 -15.20
CA ILE A 13 -6.55 -5.20 -14.98
C ILE A 13 -5.42 -4.55 -14.16
N GLY A 14 -4.45 -3.89 -14.77
CA GLY A 14 -3.43 -3.13 -14.02
C GLY A 14 -2.39 -2.43 -14.90
N HIS A 15 -1.49 -1.70 -14.25
CA HIS A 15 -0.66 -0.64 -14.86
C HIS A 15 0.83 -1.01 -14.85
N SER A 16 1.59 -0.67 -15.92
CA SER A 16 3.08 -0.68 -15.90
C SER A 16 3.60 0.16 -14.73
N PHE A 17 4.84 -0.01 -14.27
CA PHE A 17 5.34 0.72 -13.10
C PHE A 17 5.19 2.25 -13.22
N ASP A 18 5.57 2.78 -14.38
CA ASP A 18 5.41 4.18 -14.80
C ASP A 18 3.94 4.58 -14.92
N THR A 19 3.12 3.79 -15.63
CA THR A 19 1.67 4.05 -15.73
C THR A 19 1.00 3.98 -14.36
N PHE A 20 1.52 3.15 -13.45
CA PHE A 20 1.05 3.02 -12.08
C PHE A 20 1.36 4.28 -11.30
N LEU A 21 2.60 4.78 -11.32
CA LEU A 21 2.92 6.01 -10.61
C LEU A 21 2.05 7.17 -11.09
N THR A 22 1.86 7.30 -12.41
CA THR A 22 0.92 8.29 -12.98
C THR A 22 -0.51 8.03 -12.52
N ARG A 23 -0.98 6.78 -12.54
CA ARG A 23 -2.33 6.43 -12.11
C ARG A 23 -2.52 6.66 -10.61
N PHE A 24 -1.53 6.33 -9.80
CA PHE A 24 -1.52 6.50 -8.36
C PHE A 24 -1.63 7.98 -8.01
N ILE A 25 -0.82 8.84 -8.63
CA ILE A 25 -0.96 10.30 -8.50
C ILE A 25 -2.37 10.75 -8.88
N ALA A 26 -2.89 10.28 -10.02
CA ALA A 26 -4.25 10.63 -10.45
C ALA A 26 -5.33 10.15 -9.47
N ILE A 27 -5.16 8.97 -8.86
CA ILE A 27 -6.05 8.47 -7.81
C ILE A 27 -5.93 9.35 -6.56
N CYS A 28 -4.71 9.69 -6.11
CA CYS A 28 -4.52 10.61 -5.00
C CYS A 28 -5.22 11.96 -5.25
N GLU A 29 -5.07 12.53 -6.44
CA GLU A 29 -5.75 13.77 -6.84
C GLU A 29 -7.28 13.63 -6.89
N GLU A 30 -7.80 12.55 -7.47
CA GLU A 30 -9.24 12.26 -7.50
C GLU A 30 -9.80 12.11 -6.08
N HIS A 31 -9.06 11.43 -5.20
CA HIS A 31 -9.46 11.22 -3.82
C HIS A 31 -9.46 12.52 -3.02
N LEU A 32 -8.43 13.36 -3.16
CA LEU A 32 -8.40 14.69 -2.54
C LEU A 32 -9.54 15.58 -3.04
N LYS A 33 -9.89 15.46 -4.33
CA LYS A 33 -10.98 16.25 -4.94
C LYS A 33 -12.37 15.76 -4.53
N ASN A 34 -12.57 14.45 -4.42
CA ASN A 34 -13.89 13.82 -4.25
C ASN A 34 -14.17 13.33 -2.81
N GLY A 35 -13.18 13.38 -1.90
CA GLY A 35 -13.30 12.87 -0.53
C GLY A 35 -13.58 11.36 -0.46
N ARG A 36 -13.15 10.60 -1.48
CA ARG A 36 -13.77 9.32 -1.86
C ARG A 36 -13.20 8.07 -1.17
N ALA A 37 -11.96 8.10 -0.67
CA ALA A 37 -11.49 7.14 0.32
C ALA A 37 -10.75 7.84 1.44
N LYS A 38 -10.98 7.35 2.64
CA LYS A 38 -10.43 7.91 3.87
C LYS A 38 -8.95 7.58 4.01
N ALA A 39 -8.50 6.48 3.41
CA ALA A 39 -7.12 6.02 3.50
C ALA A 39 -6.64 5.14 2.34
N PHE A 40 -5.34 4.87 2.35
CA PHE A 40 -4.58 4.11 1.38
C PHE A 40 -3.79 3.00 2.09
N ALA A 41 -3.52 1.90 1.37
CA ALA A 41 -2.67 0.82 1.82
C ALA A 41 -1.73 0.34 0.71
N PHE A 42 -0.46 0.12 1.02
CA PHE A 42 0.49 -0.61 0.18
C PHE A 42 0.83 -1.95 0.82
N ILE A 43 0.69 -3.04 0.07
CA ILE A 43 1.21 -4.35 0.49
C ILE A 43 2.60 -4.51 -0.13
N LEU A 44 3.63 -4.49 0.72
CA LEU A 44 5.02 -4.67 0.34
C LEU A 44 5.47 -6.08 0.74
N TYR A 45 6.16 -6.78 -0.17
CA TYR A 45 6.62 -8.14 0.05
C TYR A 45 7.90 -8.43 -0.75
N ASP A 46 8.67 -9.44 -0.34
CA ASP A 46 9.84 -9.93 -1.06
C ASP A 46 9.40 -10.87 -2.20
N PHE A 47 10.22 -10.93 -3.24
CA PHE A 47 10.11 -11.92 -4.29
C PHE A 47 9.99 -13.38 -3.78
N HIS A 48 10.54 -13.70 -2.61
CA HIS A 48 10.45 -15.04 -2.03
C HIS A 48 9.19 -15.32 -1.20
N ASP A 49 8.32 -14.32 -0.97
CA ASP A 49 7.11 -14.44 -0.14
C ASP A 49 5.98 -15.18 -0.85
N SER A 50 6.11 -16.51 -0.91
CA SER A 50 5.17 -17.38 -1.60
C SER A 50 3.74 -17.34 -1.03
N ALA A 51 3.58 -17.10 0.28
CA ALA A 51 2.27 -17.04 0.92
C ALA A 51 1.47 -15.82 0.46
N ILE A 52 2.04 -14.62 0.62
CA ILE A 52 1.40 -13.36 0.21
C ILE A 52 1.16 -13.34 -1.31
N LYS A 53 2.14 -13.79 -2.11
CA LYS A 53 1.94 -13.94 -3.57
C LYS A 53 0.73 -14.81 -3.90
N GLN A 54 0.55 -15.93 -3.20
CA GLN A 54 -0.59 -16.82 -3.42
C GLN A 54 -1.92 -16.22 -2.94
N VAL A 55 -1.94 -15.54 -1.79
CA VAL A 55 -3.11 -14.81 -1.29
C VAL A 55 -3.60 -13.79 -2.33
N LEU A 56 -2.68 -12.98 -2.87
CA LEU A 56 -2.97 -11.94 -3.85
C LEU A 56 -3.28 -12.48 -5.25
N ARG A 57 -2.90 -13.73 -5.56
CA ARG A 57 -3.25 -14.45 -6.81
C ARG A 57 -4.59 -15.17 -6.73
N SER A 58 -5.03 -15.54 -5.52
CA SER A 58 -6.30 -16.25 -5.33
C SER A 58 -7.47 -15.35 -5.66
N GLN A 59 -8.29 -15.74 -6.64
CA GLN A 59 -9.50 -15.00 -7.02
C GLN A 59 -10.46 -14.81 -5.83
N GLY A 60 -10.61 -15.85 -4.99
CA GLY A 60 -11.46 -15.81 -3.79
C GLY A 60 -10.85 -14.93 -2.68
N GLY A 61 -9.53 -14.98 -2.50
CA GLY A 61 -8.82 -14.14 -1.54
C GLY A 61 -8.92 -12.67 -1.93
N PHE A 62 -8.58 -12.35 -3.18
CA PHE A 62 -8.67 -11.01 -3.74
C PHE A 62 -10.08 -10.43 -3.61
N ALA A 63 -11.12 -11.17 -4.01
CA ALA A 63 -12.49 -10.68 -3.95
C ALA A 63 -12.95 -10.35 -2.51
N ARG A 64 -12.49 -11.12 -1.51
CA ARG A 64 -12.80 -10.85 -0.09
C ARG A 64 -12.07 -9.60 0.42
N LEU A 65 -10.78 -9.44 0.10
CA LEU A 65 -10.00 -8.27 0.48
C LEU A 65 -10.51 -7.00 -0.22
N ASP A 66 -10.89 -7.12 -1.49
CA ASP A 66 -11.51 -6.04 -2.28
C ASP A 66 -12.84 -5.58 -1.69
N ARG A 67 -13.70 -6.54 -1.32
CA ARG A 67 -14.96 -6.25 -0.65
C ARG A 67 -14.77 -5.62 0.73
N LEU A 68 -13.76 -6.08 1.49
CA LEU A 68 -13.42 -5.50 2.79
C LEU A 68 -12.95 -4.04 2.63
N ALA A 69 -12.04 -3.80 1.70
CA ALA A 69 -11.49 -2.47 1.44
C ALA A 69 -12.58 -1.46 1.03
N GLY A 70 -13.51 -1.90 0.17
CA GLY A 70 -14.71 -1.14 -0.17
C GLY A 70 -14.40 0.29 -0.64
N HIS A 71 -15.07 1.27 -0.05
CA HIS A 71 -14.85 2.70 -0.30
C HIS A 71 -13.96 3.36 0.76
N ASP A 72 -13.65 2.66 1.86
CA ASP A 72 -12.92 3.24 2.98
C ASP A 72 -11.39 3.20 2.74
N LEU A 73 -10.91 2.18 2.02
CA LEU A 73 -9.49 1.90 1.84
C LEU A 73 -9.13 1.59 0.38
N SER A 74 -8.16 2.31 -0.17
CA SER A 74 -7.56 2.00 -1.47
C SER A 74 -6.27 1.20 -1.30
N VAL A 75 -6.30 -0.09 -1.66
CA VAL A 75 -5.16 -1.00 -1.48
C VAL A 75 -4.42 -1.23 -2.79
N PHE A 76 -3.10 -1.12 -2.75
CA PHE A 76 -2.19 -1.27 -3.88
C PHE A 76 -1.14 -2.34 -3.58
N TYR A 77 -0.75 -3.09 -4.62
CA TYR A 77 0.37 -4.02 -4.55
C TYR A 77 0.99 -4.22 -5.93
N LEU A 78 2.30 -4.44 -5.98
CA LEU A 78 2.98 -4.81 -7.22
C LEU A 78 2.85 -6.30 -7.46
N HIS A 79 2.29 -6.68 -8.61
CA HIS A 79 2.34 -8.04 -9.12
C HIS A 79 3.45 -8.13 -10.17
N SER A 80 4.63 -8.60 -9.76
CA SER A 80 5.76 -8.78 -10.65
C SER A 80 6.52 -10.06 -10.33
N ASP A 81 6.87 -10.81 -11.37
CA ASP A 81 7.82 -11.93 -11.31
C ASP A 81 9.28 -11.45 -11.52
N ASN A 82 9.52 -10.14 -11.55
CA ASN A 82 10.84 -9.54 -11.63
C ASN A 82 11.31 -9.01 -10.27
N LYS A 83 12.25 -9.73 -9.64
CA LYS A 83 12.82 -9.35 -8.33
C LYS A 83 13.37 -7.91 -8.31
N ARG A 84 14.04 -7.46 -9.37
CA ARG A 84 14.63 -6.11 -9.40
C ARG A 84 13.56 -5.03 -9.30
N GLN A 85 12.42 -5.27 -9.93
CA GLN A 85 11.32 -4.31 -9.93
C GLN A 85 10.51 -4.32 -8.65
N LEU A 86 10.31 -5.51 -8.07
CA LEU A 86 9.68 -5.60 -6.76
C LEU A 86 10.51 -4.86 -5.70
N ASN A 87 11.84 -5.02 -5.73
CA ASN A 87 12.74 -4.27 -4.87
C ASN A 87 12.68 -2.76 -5.14
N ALA A 88 12.74 -2.36 -6.42
CA ALA A 88 12.60 -0.97 -6.84
C ALA A 88 11.30 -0.29 -6.37
N PHE A 89 10.18 -0.99 -6.48
CA PHE A 89 8.89 -0.55 -5.96
C PHE A 89 8.95 -0.39 -4.45
N ASN A 90 9.41 -1.42 -3.74
CA ASN A 90 9.53 -1.40 -2.28
C ASN A 90 10.43 -0.24 -1.82
N ASP A 91 11.60 -0.06 -2.43
CA ASP A 91 12.57 1.00 -2.12
C ASP A 91 11.95 2.40 -2.25
N ILE A 92 11.12 2.64 -3.28
CA ILE A 92 10.47 3.94 -3.46
C ILE A 92 9.56 4.27 -2.30
N PHE A 93 8.72 3.32 -1.87
CA PHE A 93 7.79 3.55 -0.75
C PHE A 93 8.53 3.56 0.59
N LEU A 94 9.51 2.68 0.80
CA LEU A 94 10.34 2.71 2.01
C LEU A 94 11.06 4.05 2.18
N HIS A 95 11.75 4.53 1.14
CA HIS A 95 12.44 5.82 1.17
C HIS A 95 11.47 7.00 1.32
N MET A 96 10.36 6.96 0.59
CA MET A 96 9.34 8.00 0.66
C MET A 96 8.80 8.18 2.06
N PHE A 97 8.57 7.06 2.76
CA PHE A 97 8.01 7.05 4.11
C PHE A 97 9.08 7.09 5.22
N ASP A 98 10.36 7.36 4.91
CA ASP A 98 11.48 7.31 5.88
C ASP A 98 11.48 6.01 6.71
N ILE A 99 11.02 4.91 6.10
CA ILE A 99 10.95 3.58 6.71
C ILE A 99 12.34 2.96 6.55
N LEU A 100 12.97 2.65 7.68
CA LEU A 100 14.28 2.04 7.65
C LEU A 100 14.21 0.65 7.00
N PRO A 101 15.16 0.28 6.12
CA PRO A 101 15.20 -1.01 5.42
C PRO A 101 15.41 -2.23 6.35
N ALA A 102 15.45 -2.02 7.67
CA ALA A 102 15.51 -3.08 8.67
C ALA A 102 14.13 -3.69 9.01
N GLN A 103 13.03 -3.20 8.42
CA GLN A 103 11.73 -3.85 8.54
C GLN A 103 11.68 -5.14 7.73
N ASN A 104 11.17 -6.19 8.37
CA ASN A 104 11.00 -7.49 7.72
C ASN A 104 9.80 -7.41 6.78
N LEU A 105 10.06 -7.48 5.47
CA LEU A 105 9.01 -7.82 4.51
C LEU A 105 8.51 -9.25 4.81
N PRO A 106 7.21 -9.55 4.61
CA PRO A 106 6.17 -8.65 4.07
C PRO A 106 5.46 -7.80 5.13
N PHE A 107 4.91 -6.65 4.73
CA PHE A 107 4.07 -5.80 5.58
C PHE A 107 3.03 -4.99 4.78
N VAL A 108 2.05 -4.43 5.49
CA VAL A 108 1.08 -3.46 4.95
C VAL A 108 1.39 -2.07 5.51
N LEU A 109 1.59 -1.11 4.61
CA LEU A 109 1.75 0.31 4.93
C LEU A 109 0.42 1.02 4.73
N PHE A 110 -0.18 1.52 5.81
CA PHE A 110 -1.38 2.31 5.79
C PHE A 110 -1.08 3.79 5.95
N PHE A 111 -1.87 4.66 5.32
CA PHE A 111 -1.78 6.12 5.50
C PHE A 111 -3.05 6.83 4.99
N LYS A 112 -3.31 8.04 5.49
CA LYS A 112 -4.33 8.95 4.97
C LYS A 112 -3.68 10.07 4.16
N LEU A 113 -4.44 10.68 3.24
CA LEU A 113 -4.04 11.90 2.55
C LEU A 113 -4.90 13.08 3.03
N VAL A 114 -4.27 14.08 3.65
CA VAL A 114 -4.92 15.31 4.12
C VAL A 114 -4.15 16.51 3.59
N ASP A 115 -4.81 17.42 2.86
CA ASP A 115 -4.16 18.57 2.22
C ASP A 115 -2.91 18.18 1.43
N ARG A 116 -3.02 17.04 0.71
CA ARG A 116 -1.95 16.36 -0.03
C ARG A 116 -0.84 15.71 0.83
N ASP A 117 -0.81 15.93 2.15
CA ASP A 117 0.17 15.32 3.06
C ASP A 117 -0.21 13.87 3.36
N ALA A 118 0.80 12.99 3.46
CA ALA A 118 0.60 11.67 4.05
C ALA A 118 0.62 11.77 5.58
N VAL A 119 -0.50 11.40 6.21
CA VAL A 119 -0.70 11.42 7.67
C VAL A 119 -1.17 10.05 8.16
N ASP A 120 -1.15 9.83 9.48
CA ASP A 120 -1.57 8.58 10.12
C ASP A 120 -0.91 7.34 9.49
N VAL A 121 0.40 7.45 9.23
CA VAL A 121 1.18 6.37 8.64
C VAL A 121 1.37 5.25 9.67
N GLU A 122 0.95 4.04 9.30
CA GLU A 122 1.00 2.85 10.16
C GLU A 122 1.53 1.66 9.37
N ILE A 123 2.31 0.80 10.01
CA ILE A 123 2.89 -0.39 9.40
C ILE A 123 2.43 -1.62 10.17
N ALA A 124 1.88 -2.59 9.44
CA ALA A 124 1.49 -3.88 9.97
C ALA A 124 2.32 -4.99 9.32
N GLU A 125 3.27 -5.54 10.06
CA GLU A 125 4.06 -6.70 9.64
C GLU A 125 3.17 -7.93 9.42
N LEU A 126 3.57 -8.76 8.46
CA LEU A 126 2.90 -10.01 8.07
C LEU A 126 3.89 -11.16 8.28
N GLU A 127 3.62 -12.01 9.27
CA GLU A 127 4.57 -13.04 9.71
C GLU A 127 4.20 -14.45 9.21
N GLN A 128 2.98 -14.61 8.69
CA GLN A 128 2.48 -15.95 8.36
C GLN A 128 3.05 -16.47 7.04
N SER A 129 3.67 -17.66 7.11
CA SER A 129 4.22 -18.37 5.96
C SER A 129 3.24 -19.38 5.32
N ASN A 130 2.14 -19.70 6.02
CA ASN A 130 1.07 -20.54 5.48
C ASN A 130 0.01 -19.66 4.79
N ILE A 131 -0.43 -20.04 3.59
CA ILE A 131 -1.40 -19.27 2.80
C ILE A 131 -2.71 -18.96 3.55
N MET A 132 -3.26 -19.91 4.31
CA MET A 132 -4.54 -19.71 5.02
C MET A 132 -4.36 -18.68 6.12
N PHE A 133 -3.33 -18.85 6.95
CA PHE A 133 -3.03 -17.93 8.03
C PHE A 133 -2.58 -16.56 7.52
N ALA A 134 -1.86 -16.50 6.39
CA ALA A 134 -1.46 -15.25 5.74
C ALA A 134 -2.66 -14.48 5.18
N PHE A 135 -3.68 -15.18 4.65
CA PHE A 135 -4.93 -14.55 4.26
C PHE A 135 -5.65 -13.97 5.47
N ASP A 136 -5.83 -14.77 6.53
CA ASP A 136 -6.55 -14.34 7.73
C ASP A 136 -5.82 -13.18 8.42
N GLU A 137 -4.49 -13.22 8.50
CA GLU A 137 -3.66 -12.14 9.03
C GLU A 137 -3.85 -10.85 8.22
N LEU A 138 -3.65 -10.90 6.89
CA LEU A 138 -3.81 -9.73 6.04
C LEU A 138 -5.23 -9.15 6.12
N TYR A 139 -6.25 -10.01 6.13
CA TYR A 139 -7.65 -9.61 6.28
C TYR A 139 -7.86 -8.89 7.61
N GLN A 140 -7.40 -9.46 8.72
CA GLN A 140 -7.52 -8.87 10.06
C GLN A 140 -6.79 -7.53 10.16
N LYS A 141 -5.55 -7.41 9.64
CA LYS A 141 -4.82 -6.14 9.62
C LYS A 141 -5.57 -5.05 8.87
N MET A 142 -6.19 -5.39 7.74
CA MET A 142 -7.00 -4.45 6.98
C MET A 142 -8.30 -4.09 7.70
N GLU A 143 -8.97 -5.06 8.32
CA GLU A 143 -10.21 -4.87 9.08
C GLU A 143 -9.97 -3.96 10.29
N ASP A 144 -8.93 -4.23 11.08
CA ASP A 144 -8.52 -3.42 12.22
C ASP A 144 -8.28 -1.97 11.83
N TYR A 145 -7.57 -1.74 10.72
CA TYR A 145 -7.30 -0.39 10.23
C TYR A 145 -8.58 0.31 9.78
N ILE A 146 -9.47 -0.37 9.04
CA ILE A 146 -10.75 0.21 8.60
C ILE A 146 -11.64 0.56 9.80
N ASP A 147 -11.69 -0.28 10.82
CA ASP A 147 -12.48 0.01 12.02
C ASP A 147 -11.88 1.17 12.83
N LYS A 148 -10.56 1.32 12.84
CA LYS A 148 -9.90 2.53 13.36
C LYS A 148 -10.36 3.78 12.59
N LEU A 149 -10.40 3.75 11.26
CA LEU A 149 -10.88 4.88 10.44
C LEU A 149 -12.31 5.30 10.82
N LYS A 150 -13.21 4.33 11.04
CA LYS A 150 -14.61 4.61 11.43
C LYS A 150 -14.71 5.20 12.85
N ASN A 151 -13.84 4.77 13.76
CA ASN A 151 -13.82 5.27 15.14
C ASN A 151 -13.25 6.69 15.24
N ASP A 152 -12.23 7.03 14.43
CA ASP A 152 -11.69 8.38 14.32
C ASP A 152 -12.75 9.39 13.83
N ASP A 153 -13.65 8.95 12.94
CA ASP A 153 -14.75 9.78 12.44
C ASP A 153 -15.88 9.98 13.48
N THR A 154 -15.95 9.18 14.56
CA THR A 154 -17.14 9.09 15.43
C THR A 154 -16.94 9.47 16.90
N LYS A 155 -15.73 9.78 17.39
CA LYS A 155 -15.48 10.18 18.81
C LYS A 155 -14.44 11.30 18.92
N ASN A 156 -14.77 12.53 19.34
CA ASN A 156 -14.95 12.93 20.74
C ASN A 156 -15.29 11.78 21.73
N ASP A 157 -14.39 11.58 22.67
CA ASP A 157 -14.53 10.92 23.97
C ASP A 157 -13.94 9.51 24.18
N HIS A 158 -13.33 9.40 25.36
CA HIS A 158 -12.51 8.37 25.94
C HIS A 158 -13.13 6.95 25.94
N ARG A 159 -12.37 5.96 25.43
CA ARG A 159 -11.84 4.84 26.24
C ARG A 159 -11.23 3.74 25.35
N SER A 160 -9.94 3.49 25.64
CA SER A 160 -9.31 2.17 25.86
C SER A 160 -9.72 1.01 24.94
N SER A 161 -8.83 0.66 24.03
CA SER A 161 -8.53 -0.74 23.77
C SER A 161 -7.04 -0.95 23.57
N LYS A 162 -6.51 -1.96 24.25
CA LYS A 162 -5.10 -2.33 24.31
C LYS A 162 -4.68 -2.89 22.95
N PHE A 163 -4.07 -2.05 22.11
CA PHE A 163 -3.43 -2.49 20.89
C PHE A 163 -1.91 -2.32 21.03
N LEU A 164 -1.21 -3.44 21.19
CA LEU A 164 0.22 -3.52 20.98
C LEU A 164 0.46 -3.64 19.48
N CYS A 165 0.34 -2.52 18.76
CA CYS A 165 0.97 -2.37 17.46
C CYS A 165 2.30 -1.66 17.73
N LEU A 166 3.40 -2.19 17.20
CA LEU A 166 4.72 -1.54 17.26
C LEU A 166 4.63 -0.23 16.47
N TYR A 167 4.21 0.84 17.14
CA TYR A 167 4.22 2.19 16.62
C TYR A 167 5.68 2.60 16.38
N GLN A 168 6.13 2.50 15.13
CA GLN A 168 7.31 3.25 14.71
C GLN A 168 6.82 4.59 14.16
N PHE A 169 7.31 5.68 14.76
CA PHE A 169 7.05 7.05 14.33
C PHE A 169 7.61 7.24 12.91
N VAL A 170 6.78 7.01 11.90
CA VAL A 170 7.05 7.47 10.55
C VAL A 170 6.87 8.98 10.52
N LYS A 171 7.88 9.72 10.05
CA LYS A 171 7.77 11.18 9.93
C LYS A 171 6.63 11.53 8.97
N LYS A 172 5.78 12.46 9.38
CA LYS A 172 4.81 13.11 8.49
C LYS A 172 5.55 13.64 7.26
N ILE A 173 5.16 13.20 6.06
CA ILE A 173 5.73 13.71 4.79
C ILE A 173 4.80 14.75 4.23
N ALA A 174 5.36 15.94 4.00
CA ALA A 174 4.66 17.01 3.31
C ALA A 174 4.34 16.60 1.87
N ALA A 175 3.11 16.88 1.46
CA ALA A 175 2.51 16.75 0.15
C ALA A 175 3.42 17.06 -1.03
N GLU A 176 4.06 18.22 -0.96
CA GLU A 176 4.84 18.77 -2.04
C GLU A 176 6.06 17.90 -2.27
N LYS A 177 6.70 17.44 -1.18
CA LYS A 177 7.81 16.50 -1.24
C LYS A 177 7.38 15.12 -1.70
N PHE A 178 6.17 14.68 -1.33
CA PHE A 178 5.60 13.39 -1.74
C PHE A 178 5.40 13.33 -3.26
N ILE A 179 4.72 14.33 -3.83
CA ILE A 179 4.47 14.40 -5.28
C ILE A 179 5.75 14.72 -6.04
N GLU A 180 6.59 15.64 -5.56
CA GLU A 180 7.87 15.98 -6.20
C GLU A 180 8.82 14.77 -6.25
N TYR A 181 8.89 13.97 -5.18
CA TYR A 181 9.68 12.75 -5.15
C TYR A 181 9.15 11.71 -6.14
N LEU A 182 7.83 11.51 -6.20
CA LEU A 182 7.19 10.62 -7.17
C LEU A 182 7.46 11.04 -8.62
N VAL A 183 7.34 12.34 -8.92
CA VAL A 183 7.63 12.90 -10.25
C VAL A 183 9.11 12.76 -10.61
N THR A 184 10.01 12.96 -9.65
CA THR A 184 11.46 12.77 -9.85
C THR A 184 11.78 11.30 -10.18
N LYS A 185 11.20 10.36 -9.43
CA LYS A 185 11.42 8.92 -9.68
C LYS A 185 10.80 8.46 -10.99
N LEU A 186 9.63 8.98 -11.37
CA LEU A 186 9.07 8.77 -12.71
C LEU A 186 10.08 9.14 -13.82
N GLY A 187 10.74 10.29 -13.71
CA GLY A 187 11.78 10.71 -14.66
C GLY A 187 12.99 9.78 -14.71
N GLU A 188 13.49 9.33 -13.56
CA GLU A 188 14.62 8.39 -13.48
C GLU A 188 14.32 7.02 -14.09
N TYR A 189 13.09 6.49 -13.89
CA TYR A 189 12.69 5.20 -14.46
C TYR A 189 12.45 5.28 -15.97
N ALA A 190 11.78 6.34 -16.44
CA ALA A 190 11.56 6.57 -17.87
C ALA A 190 12.88 6.71 -18.64
N GLY A 191 13.88 7.36 -18.03
CA GLY A 191 15.21 7.52 -18.63
C GLY A 191 16.05 6.23 -18.73
N ARG A 192 15.80 5.24 -17.86
CA ARG A 192 16.55 3.96 -17.87
C ARG A 192 15.99 2.92 -18.85
N ASN A 193 14.73 3.04 -19.27
CA ASN A 193 14.10 2.13 -20.24
C ASN A 193 14.28 2.56 -21.71
N LEU A 194 15.06 3.62 -21.97
CA LEU A 194 15.37 4.14 -23.30
C LEU A 194 16.82 3.82 -23.77
N ILE A 195 17.55 2.98 -23.03
CA ILE A 195 18.92 2.55 -23.37
C ILE A 195 18.99 1.03 -23.44
#